data_AF-A0A5C7FFU2-F1
#
_entry.id   AF-A0A5C7FFU2-F1
#
_cell.length_a   1.000
_cell.length_b   1.000
_cell.length_c   1.000
_cell.angle_alpha   90.00
_cell.angle_beta   90.00
_cell.angle_gamma   90.00
#
_symmetry.space_group_name_H-M   'P 1'
#
loop_
_entity.id
_entity.type
_entity.pdbx_description
1 polymer ?
#
loop_
_entity_poly.entity_id
_entity_poly.type
_entity_poly.pdbx_seq_one_letter_code
_entity_poly.pdbx_strand_id
1 'polypeptide(L)'
;MKSIFSPLFQFLYGKIPVDQALQSIYWTTAVIFFMPAAVSPLFFIGYWQLNGAVYAFTYGLIMLFVVWVVLPLLLRALMKIFRLFYNSQDHS
;
A
#
# COMPACT_ATOMS: atom_id res chain seq x y z
N MET A 1 -22.88 -0.69 -8.68
CA MET A 1 -21.84 -1.61 -9.20
C MET A 1 -20.81 -1.85 -8.09
N LYS A 2 -20.91 -2.92 -7.30
CA LYS A 2 -19.89 -3.28 -6.30
C LYS A 2 -18.68 -3.84 -7.05
N SER A 3 -17.81 -2.91 -7.41
CA SER A 3 -16.62 -3.08 -8.23
C SER A 3 -15.76 -4.25 -7.75
N ILE A 4 -15.29 -5.08 -8.70
CA ILE A 4 -14.32 -6.18 -8.50
C ILE A 4 -13.05 -5.71 -7.76
N PHE A 5 -12.79 -4.41 -7.75
CA PHE A 5 -11.71 -3.79 -6.99
C PHE A 5 -11.89 -3.93 -5.46
N SER A 6 -13.12 -3.99 -4.95
CA SER A 6 -13.37 -4.05 -3.50
C SER A 6 -12.79 -5.30 -2.80
N PRO A 7 -13.03 -6.53 -3.28
CA PRO A 7 -12.44 -7.72 -2.65
C PRO A 7 -10.92 -7.77 -2.76
N LEU A 8 -10.35 -7.37 -3.90
CA LEU A 8 -8.91 -7.38 -4.13
C LEU A 8 -8.20 -6.34 -3.25
N PHE A 9 -8.81 -5.17 -3.09
CA PHE A 9 -8.34 -4.13 -2.20
C PHE A 9 -8.45 -4.54 -0.72
N GLN A 10 -9.53 -5.18 -0.30
CA GLN A 10 -9.66 -5.72 1.05
C GLN A 10 -8.66 -6.86 1.34
N PHE A 11 -8.32 -7.64 0.32
CA PHE A 11 -7.30 -8.68 0.42
C PHE A 11 -5.89 -8.10 0.56
N LEU A 12 -5.57 -7.00 -0.12
CA LEU A 12 -4.24 -6.39 -0.03
C LEU A 12 -4.11 -5.49 1.22
N TYR A 13 -5.13 -4.69 1.51
CA TYR A 13 -5.05 -3.60 2.48
C TYR A 13 -5.86 -3.84 3.77
N GLY A 14 -6.66 -4.91 3.82
CA GLY A 14 -7.47 -5.29 4.98
C GLY A 14 -8.91 -4.78 4.92
N LYS A 15 -9.73 -5.19 5.89
CA LYS A 15 -11.13 -4.76 5.95
C LYS A 15 -11.20 -3.24 6.21
N ILE A 16 -12.04 -2.54 5.45
CA ILE A 16 -12.30 -1.11 5.65
C ILE A 16 -12.92 -0.92 7.06
N PRO A 17 -12.38 -0.01 7.89
CA PRO A 17 -12.98 0.31 9.20
C PRO A 17 -14.37 0.95 9.04
N VAL A 18 -15.24 0.76 10.04
CA VAL A 18 -16.62 1.28 10.05
C VAL A 18 -16.66 2.72 10.60
N ASP A 19 -15.77 3.06 11.53
CA ASP A 19 -15.66 4.42 12.08
C ASP A 19 -15.12 5.42 11.07
N GLN A 20 -15.77 6.58 10.94
CA GLN A 20 -15.39 7.64 10.01
C GLN A 20 -13.97 8.17 10.21
N ALA A 21 -13.51 8.27 11.47
CA ALA A 21 -12.16 8.72 11.80
C ALA A 21 -11.08 7.73 11.30
N LEU A 22 -11.24 6.44 11.62
CA LEU A 22 -10.33 5.39 11.13
C LEU A 22 -10.44 5.20 9.62
N GLN A 23 -11.62 5.40 9.03
CA GLN A 23 -11.85 5.28 7.59
C GLN A 23 -11.09 6.38 6.83
N SER A 24 -11.05 7.60 7.36
CA SER A 24 -10.28 8.71 6.77
C SER A 24 -8.78 8.44 6.80
N ILE A 25 -8.26 7.93 7.93
CA ILE A 25 -6.86 7.50 8.05
C ILE A 25 -6.58 6.35 7.07
N TYR A 26 -7.46 5.36 7.00
CA TYR A 26 -7.33 4.23 6.08
C TYR A 26 -7.24 4.67 4.62
N TRP A 27 -8.13 5.55 4.15
CA TRP A 27 -8.10 6.04 2.78
C TRP A 27 -6.88 6.91 2.49
N THR A 28 -6.52 7.80 3.41
CA THR A 28 -5.32 8.66 3.27
C THR A 28 -4.07 7.80 3.14
N THR A 29 -3.91 6.83 4.04
CA THR A 29 -2.77 5.93 4.03
C THR A 29 -2.81 5.01 2.80
N ALA A 30 -3.99 4.55 2.37
CA ALA A 30 -4.08 3.76 1.14
C ALA A 30 -3.68 4.57 -0.10
N VAL A 31 -4.11 5.83 -0.23
CA VAL A 31 -3.74 6.70 -1.37
C VAL A 31 -2.24 6.97 -1.41
N ILE A 32 -1.64 7.30 -0.25
CA ILE A 32 -0.19 7.53 -0.14
C ILE A 32 0.60 6.30 -0.58
N PHE A 33 0.10 5.09 -0.33
CA PHE A 33 0.77 3.84 -0.68
C PHE A 33 0.43 3.35 -2.10
N PHE A 34 -0.73 3.73 -2.64
CA PHE A 34 -1.16 3.36 -3.99
C PHE A 34 -0.45 4.19 -5.06
N MET A 35 -0.15 5.46 -4.79
CA MET A 35 0.53 6.34 -5.75
C MET A 35 1.93 5.82 -6.13
N PRO A 36 2.83 5.46 -5.18
CA PRO A 36 4.11 4.84 -5.52
C PRO A 36 3.95 3.55 -6.32
N ALA A 37 2.96 2.71 -6.00
CA ALA A 37 2.71 1.44 -6.70
C ALA A 37 2.25 1.65 -8.14
N ALA A 38 1.43 2.67 -8.39
CA ALA A 38 0.98 3.02 -9.74
C ALA A 38 2.12 3.60 -10.59
N VAL A 39 3.02 4.36 -9.99
CA VAL A 39 4.13 5.05 -10.70
C VAL A 39 5.39 4.16 -10.79
N SER A 40 5.54 3.14 -9.94
CA SER A 40 6.74 2.27 -9.90
C SER A 40 7.12 1.60 -11.23
N PRO A 41 6.20 1.19 -12.12
CA PRO A 41 6.59 0.68 -13.44
C PRO A 41 7.32 1.72 -14.30
N LEU A 42 6.98 3.00 -14.17
CA LEU A 42 7.66 4.09 -14.89
C LEU A 42 9.11 4.24 -14.41
N PHE A 43 9.37 4.06 -13.11
CA PHE A 43 10.73 4.05 -12.57
C PHE A 43 11.54 2.87 -13.10
N PHE A 44 10.93 1.68 -13.23
CA PHE A 44 11.60 0.52 -13.84
C PHE A 44 12.01 0.82 -15.30
N ILE A 45 11.10 1.40 -16.09
CA ILE A 45 11.38 1.81 -17.47
C ILE A 45 12.51 2.85 -17.49
N GLY A 46 12.49 3.83 -16.57
CA GLY A 46 13.55 4.82 -16.43
C GLY A 46 14.91 4.19 -16.12
N TYR A 47 14.97 3.23 -15.19
CA TYR A 47 16.20 2.49 -14.90
C TYR A 47 16.72 1.71 -16.10
N TRP A 48 15.81 1.13 -16.89
CA TRP A 48 16.18 0.42 -18.11
C TRP A 48 16.82 1.36 -19.14
N GLN A 49 16.19 2.50 -19.39
CA GLN A 49 16.65 3.45 -20.40
C GLN A 49 17.96 4.15 -19.99
N LEU A 50 18.14 4.47 -18.71
CA LEU A 50 19.28 5.28 -18.24
C LEU A 50 20.51 4.44 -17.88
N ASN A 51 20.31 3.24 -17.32
CA ASN A 51 21.40 2.44 -16.72
C ASN A 51 21.52 1.03 -17.33
N GLY A 52 20.65 0.69 -18.28
CA GLY A 52 20.64 -0.61 -18.95
C GLY A 52 19.92 -1.72 -18.17
N ALA A 53 19.80 -2.87 -18.84
CA ALA A 53 18.97 -3.98 -18.38
C ALA A 53 19.40 -4.57 -17.02
N VAL A 54 20.70 -4.75 -16.79
CA VAL A 54 21.23 -5.34 -15.54
C VAL A 54 20.85 -4.51 -14.33
N TYR A 55 20.97 -3.18 -14.44
CA TYR A 55 20.62 -2.26 -13.36
C TYR A 55 19.10 -2.25 -13.11
N ALA A 56 18.31 -2.19 -14.18
CA ALA A 56 16.85 -2.23 -14.09
C ALA A 56 16.34 -3.52 -13.44
N PHE A 57 16.89 -4.68 -13.81
CA PHE A 57 16.51 -5.95 -13.18
C PHE A 57 16.96 -6.04 -11.73
N THR A 58 18.18 -5.61 -11.42
CA THR A 58 18.70 -5.70 -10.04
C THR A 58 17.94 -4.78 -9.11
N TYR A 59 17.83 -3.49 -9.43
CA TYR A 59 17.25 -2.49 -8.53
C TYR A 59 15.77 -2.24 -8.77
N GLY A 60 15.33 -2.28 -10.03
CA GLY A 60 13.93 -2.08 -10.38
C GLY A 60 13.04 -3.22 -9.89
N LEU A 61 13.45 -4.49 -9.99
CA LEU A 61 12.64 -5.58 -9.42
C LEU A 61 12.59 -5.53 -7.90
N ILE A 62 13.69 -5.19 -7.23
CA ILE A 62 13.71 -4.99 -5.78
C ILE A 62 12.75 -3.86 -5.39
N MET A 63 12.80 -2.72 -6.09
CA MET A 63 11.91 -1.60 -5.86
C MET A 63 10.44 -1.98 -6.07
N LEU A 64 10.12 -2.69 -7.16
CA LEU A 64 8.76 -3.20 -7.42
C LEU A 64 8.30 -4.16 -6.31
N PHE A 65 9.15 -5.08 -5.87
CA PHE A 65 8.84 -5.98 -4.77
C PHE A 65 8.52 -5.23 -3.47
N VAL A 66 9.34 -4.24 -3.11
CA VAL A 66 9.11 -3.42 -1.91
C VAL A 66 7.78 -2.68 -2.00
N VAL A 67 7.50 -2.04 -3.13
CA VAL A 67 6.30 -1.21 -3.29
C VAL A 67 5.03 -2.05 -3.43
N TRP A 68 5.09 -3.20 -4.10
CA TRP A 68 3.90 -3.99 -4.41
C TRP A 68 3.59 -5.06 -3.37
N VAL A 69 4.60 -5.50 -2.59
CA VAL A 69 4.44 -6.57 -1.61
C VAL A 69 4.67 -6.06 -0.19
N VAL A 70 5.83 -5.43 0.07
CA VAL A 70 6.19 -5.01 1.43
C VAL A 70 5.30 -3.87 1.92
N LEU A 71 5.07 -2.84 1.08
CA LEU A 71 4.25 -1.68 1.44
C LEU A 71 2.81 -2.05 1.83
N PRO A 72 2.06 -2.87 1.06
CA PRO A 72 0.71 -3.29 1.45
C PRO A 72 0.68 -4.09 2.75
N LEU A 73 1.68 -4.97 2.97
CA LEU A 73 1.80 -5.71 4.23
C LEU A 73 2.04 -4.79 5.42
N LEU A 74 2.90 -3.77 5.24
CA LEU A 74 3.20 -2.77 6.25
C LEU A 74 1.95 -1.92 6.55
N LEU A 75 1.17 -1.54 5.54
CA LEU A 75 -0.11 -0.87 5.75
C LEU A 75 -1.06 -1.73 6.59
N ARG A 76 -1.17 -3.03 6.27
CA ARG A 76 -2.00 -3.96 7.05
C ARG A 76 -1.56 -4.02 8.51
N ALA A 77 -0.25 -4.06 8.76
CA ALA A 77 0.29 -4.05 10.12
C ALA A 77 -0.03 -2.74 10.85
N LEU A 78 0.18 -1.59 10.20
CA LEU A 78 -0.15 -0.27 10.75
C LEU A 78 -1.63 -0.16 11.08
N MET A 79 -2.52 -0.57 10.19
CA MET A 79 -3.97 -0.54 10.44
C MET A 79 -4.38 -1.43 11.62
N LYS A 80 -3.71 -2.57 11.82
CA LYS A 80 -3.92 -3.42 12.99
C LYS A 80 -3.47 -2.71 14.28
N ILE A 81 -2.34 -2.02 14.25
CA ILE A 81 -1.82 -1.23 15.37
C ILE A 81 -2.75 -0.05 15.68
N PHE A 82 -3.17 0.72 14.68
CA PHE A 82 -4.09 1.84 14.85
C PHE A 82 -5.42 1.40 15.47
N ARG A 83 -5.97 0.25 15.06
CA ARG A 83 -7.17 -0.31 15.71
C ARG A 83 -6.95 -0.65 17.18
N LEU A 84 -5.80 -1.20 17.53
CA LEU A 84 -5.47 -1.51 18.93
C LEU A 84 -5.37 -0.24 19.77
N PHE A 85 -4.69 0.79 19.27
CA PHE A 85 -4.59 2.08 19.95
C PHE A 85 -5.94 2.79 20.08
N TYR A 86 -6.77 2.78 19.04
CA TYR A 86 -8.08 3.42 19.07
C TYR A 86 -9.02 2.73 20.07
N ASN A 87 -9.09 1.39 20.07
CA ASN A 87 -9.85 0.64 21.07
C ASN A 87 -9.36 0.86 22.52
N SER A 88 -8.08 1.21 22.71
CA SER A 88 -7.54 1.48 24.05
C SER A 88 -7.90 2.86 24.59
N GLN A 89 -8.22 3.84 23.72
CA GLN A 89 -8.63 5.18 24.13
C GLN A 89 -10.14 5.30 24.37
N ASP A 90 -10.98 4.52 23.68
CA ASP A 90 -12.44 4.50 23.89
C ASP A 90 -12.88 3.69 25.15
N HIS A 91 -11.93 3.13 25.90
CA HIS A 91 -12.19 2.32 27.11
C HIS A 91 -11.48 2.83 28.38
N SER A 92 -11.03 4.09 28.39
CA SER A 92 -10.50 4.78 29.58
C SER A 92 -11.33 6.00 29.92
#